data_AF-A0A538I9A0-F1
#
_entry.id   AF-A0A538I9A0-F1
#
_cell.length_a   1.000
_cell.length_b   1.000
_cell.length_c   1.000
_cell.angle_alpha   90.00
_cell.angle_beta   90.00
_cell.angle_gamma   90.00
#
_symmetry.space_group_name_H-M   'P 1'
#
loop_
_entity.id
_entity.type
_entity.pdbx_description
1 polymer ?
#
loop_
_entity_poly.entity_id
_entity_poly.type
_entity_poly.pdbx_seq_one_letter_code
_entity_poly.pdbx_strand_id
1 'polypeptide(L)'
;MSAGRRARVGPRVVLIRVGSRGSRLALTQAELAASRLRGEGVEIALVPITTAGDRDRSKPFGEIGERGVFVKELEEALLDARIDVAVHSAKDMTSTDTSGLIVGAYLVRDDPRDALCGADAVRPGMRIGTASARRRAQLLAREPTLSIEPLRGNVDTRLRKRGERGLDAIVLAACGLERLGLGGEIGYRFPPGELLPEAAQGALALQVRAGEAEVVARADDRRHAADGARRRRERRVARTALGKRPCCTRGRPARGRSGVVRVLVTRAAAQAQPFVDALRAAGVEPVLCPLIEIESIGDDPIDVRGYDWVIVTSANGADELARRRLGDLPRVAAIGDTTAAALRRHGLRVDFVPTLATQEGLVGELPRPVGRALFVGAEGARPVIATELPADFRAVYRTRALRPDRPPAADVAVLASPSAARAFESLGLRIPVVSIGPQTTTAARARGLDVVAEAARPDVDAVVAAVLGSAR
;
A
#
# COMPACT_ATOMS: atom_id res chain seq x y z
N MET A 1 35.56 -4.24 -62.12
CA MET A 1 35.29 -5.26 -61.09
C MET A 1 35.44 -4.60 -59.72
N SER A 2 34.34 -4.13 -59.13
CA SER A 2 34.35 -3.50 -57.80
C SER A 2 33.85 -4.53 -56.79
N ALA A 3 34.76 -5.14 -56.05
CA ALA A 3 34.44 -6.05 -54.97
C ALA A 3 33.93 -5.23 -53.78
N GLY A 4 32.60 -5.13 -53.65
CA GLY A 4 31.95 -4.51 -52.51
C GLY A 4 32.32 -5.22 -51.21
N ARG A 5 33.06 -4.52 -50.34
CA ARG A 5 33.24 -4.90 -48.94
C ARG A 5 31.87 -4.97 -48.27
N ARG A 6 31.35 -6.18 -48.06
CA ARG A 6 30.25 -6.42 -47.12
C ARG A 6 30.76 -6.05 -45.73
N ALA A 7 30.22 -4.97 -45.16
CA ALA A 7 30.40 -4.66 -43.76
C ALA A 7 29.91 -5.85 -42.91
N ARG A 8 30.82 -6.48 -42.17
CA ARG A 8 30.44 -7.44 -41.13
C ARG A 8 29.69 -6.65 -40.05
N VAL A 9 28.36 -6.73 -40.06
CA VAL A 9 27.54 -6.29 -38.94
C VAL A 9 27.91 -7.19 -37.77
N GLY A 10 28.62 -6.65 -36.78
CA GLY A 10 28.90 -7.37 -35.53
C GLY A 10 27.58 -7.80 -34.85
N PRO A 11 27.61 -8.81 -33.96
CA PRO A 11 26.40 -9.28 -33.29
C PRO A 11 25.70 -8.09 -32.60
N ARG A 12 24.40 -7.90 -32.89
CA ARG A 12 23.58 -6.89 -32.23
C ARG A 12 23.47 -7.26 -30.75
N VAL A 13 24.15 -6.52 -29.90
CA VAL A 13 24.04 -6.66 -28.45
C VAL A 13 22.72 -6.02 -28.01
N VAL A 14 21.89 -6.77 -27.30
CA VAL A 14 20.63 -6.31 -26.70
C VAL A 14 20.88 -6.01 -25.22
N LEU A 15 20.62 -4.77 -24.82
CA LEU A 15 20.69 -4.37 -23.41
C LEU A 15 19.35 -4.64 -22.73
N ILE A 16 19.37 -5.38 -21.61
CA ILE A 16 18.20 -5.62 -20.76
C ILE A 16 18.41 -4.91 -19.42
N ARG A 17 17.47 -4.02 -19.06
CA ARG A 17 17.46 -3.30 -17.79
C ARG A 17 16.68 -4.09 -16.75
N VAL A 18 17.37 -4.61 -15.75
CA VAL A 18 16.81 -5.42 -14.67
C VAL A 18 16.60 -4.55 -13.43
N GLY A 19 15.35 -4.20 -13.16
CA GLY A 19 14.93 -3.46 -11.97
C GLY A 19 14.88 -4.31 -10.71
N SER A 20 15.36 -3.76 -9.61
CA SER A 20 15.24 -4.37 -8.28
C SER A 20 15.22 -3.32 -7.18
N ARG A 21 14.80 -3.72 -5.98
CA ARG A 21 14.90 -2.86 -4.79
C ARG A 21 16.33 -2.67 -4.35
N GLY A 22 16.60 -1.59 -3.62
CA GLY A 22 17.94 -1.25 -3.12
C GLY A 22 18.46 -2.08 -1.93
N SER A 23 17.67 -3.00 -1.36
CA SER A 23 18.14 -3.83 -0.24
C SER A 23 19.20 -4.85 -0.71
N ARG A 24 20.18 -5.18 0.16
CA ARG A 24 21.24 -6.17 -0.16
C ARG A 24 20.69 -7.47 -0.73
N LEU A 25 19.64 -8.02 -0.10
CA LEU A 25 18.97 -9.23 -0.57
C LEU A 25 18.32 -9.04 -1.94
N ALA A 26 17.67 -7.91 -2.20
CA ALA A 26 17.02 -7.65 -3.49
C ALA A 26 18.04 -7.46 -4.62
N LEU A 27 19.16 -6.77 -4.36
CA LEU A 27 20.26 -6.67 -5.32
C LEU A 27 20.88 -8.04 -5.61
N THR A 28 21.09 -8.86 -4.58
CA THR A 28 21.56 -10.25 -4.74
C THR A 28 20.59 -11.09 -5.59
N GLN A 29 19.29 -10.92 -5.40
CA GLN A 29 18.26 -11.57 -6.21
C GLN A 29 18.28 -11.09 -7.66
N ALA A 30 18.55 -9.79 -7.89
CA ALA A 30 18.69 -9.20 -9.21
C ALA A 30 19.92 -9.74 -9.94
N GLU A 31 21.05 -9.88 -9.24
CA GLU A 31 22.26 -10.50 -9.78
C GLU A 31 22.04 -11.97 -10.14
N LEU A 32 21.31 -12.71 -9.29
CA LEU A 32 20.93 -14.09 -9.60
C LEU A 32 20.06 -14.14 -10.87
N ALA A 33 19.04 -13.29 -10.99
CA ALA A 33 18.22 -13.20 -12.21
C ALA A 33 19.06 -12.80 -13.42
N ALA A 34 19.91 -11.78 -13.30
CA ALA A 34 20.83 -11.34 -14.35
C ALA A 34 21.74 -12.47 -14.83
N SER A 35 22.29 -13.29 -13.93
CA SER A 35 23.12 -14.44 -14.29
C SER A 35 22.36 -15.45 -15.17
N ARG A 36 21.05 -15.62 -14.96
CA ARG A 36 20.20 -16.51 -15.77
C ARG A 36 19.81 -15.89 -17.11
N LEU A 37 19.79 -14.57 -17.19
CA LEU A 37 19.47 -13.81 -18.41
C LEU A 37 20.70 -13.54 -19.31
N ARG A 38 21.93 -13.59 -18.79
CA ARG A 38 23.18 -13.36 -19.54
C ARG A 38 23.47 -14.45 -20.57
N GLY A 39 23.65 -14.09 -21.84
CA GLY A 39 24.16 -15.00 -22.87
C GLY A 39 24.73 -14.23 -24.04
N GLU A 40 25.04 -14.94 -25.12
CA GLU A 40 25.64 -14.33 -26.31
C GLU A 40 24.76 -13.18 -26.82
N GLY A 41 25.36 -12.00 -26.96
CA GLY A 41 24.68 -10.80 -27.43
C GLY A 41 23.68 -10.17 -26.44
N VAL A 42 23.70 -10.54 -25.16
CA VAL A 42 22.84 -9.91 -24.13
C VAL A 42 23.69 -9.22 -23.06
N GLU A 43 23.55 -7.90 -22.96
CA GLU A 43 24.08 -7.11 -21.85
C GLU A 43 23.00 -6.85 -20.81
N ILE A 44 23.38 -6.85 -19.51
CA ILE A 44 22.46 -6.60 -18.41
C ILE A 44 22.88 -5.34 -17.66
N ALA A 45 21.95 -4.40 -17.52
CA ALA A 45 22.06 -3.26 -16.61
C ALA A 45 21.17 -3.48 -15.38
N LEU A 46 21.76 -3.52 -14.18
CA LEU A 46 20.98 -3.52 -12.94
C LEU A 46 20.53 -2.10 -12.62
N VAL A 47 19.22 -1.91 -12.40
CA VAL A 47 18.62 -0.60 -12.12
C VAL A 47 17.97 -0.63 -10.74
N PRO A 48 18.66 -0.17 -9.67
CA PRO A 48 18.07 -0.06 -8.35
C PRO A 48 16.92 0.95 -8.33
N ILE A 49 15.78 0.57 -7.77
CA ILE A 49 14.59 1.42 -7.61
C ILE A 49 14.25 1.53 -6.11
N THR A 50 14.13 2.77 -5.63
CA THR A 50 13.85 3.07 -4.23
C THR A 50 12.35 3.00 -3.93
N THR A 51 11.90 1.91 -3.31
CA THR A 51 10.48 1.74 -2.91
C THR A 51 10.13 2.50 -1.63
N ALA A 52 8.86 2.82 -1.42
CA ALA A 52 8.37 3.45 -0.19
C ALA A 52 8.64 2.58 1.05
N GLY A 53 8.61 1.25 0.91
CA GLY A 53 8.91 0.31 2.01
C GLY A 53 10.40 0.22 2.38
N ASP A 54 11.31 0.75 1.55
CA ASP A 54 12.73 0.92 1.91
C ASP A 54 12.97 2.19 2.73
N ARG A 55 12.07 3.17 2.65
CA ARG A 55 12.18 4.49 3.30
C ARG A 55 11.53 4.56 4.69
N ASP A 56 10.45 3.82 4.96
CA ASP A 56 9.75 3.86 6.25
C ASP A 56 10.05 2.64 7.16
N ARG A 57 11.04 2.81 8.05
CA ARG A 57 11.50 1.76 9.01
C ARG A 57 10.86 1.88 10.41
N SER A 58 9.94 2.82 10.61
CA SER A 58 9.49 3.26 11.95
C SER A 58 8.10 2.75 12.38
N LYS A 59 7.21 2.42 11.44
CA LYS A 59 5.80 2.09 11.73
C LYS A 59 5.50 0.59 11.79
N PRO A 60 4.50 0.10 12.56
CA PRO A 60 4.05 -1.30 12.52
C PRO A 60 3.53 -1.77 11.12
N PHE A 61 3.64 -3.06 10.79
CA PHE A 61 3.43 -3.72 9.46
C PHE A 61 1.94 -3.84 9.14
N GLY A 62 1.09 -3.47 10.11
CA GLY A 62 -0.32 -3.21 9.87
C GLY A 62 -0.58 -1.81 9.30
N GLU A 63 0.38 -0.87 9.43
CA GLU A 63 0.24 0.55 9.05
C GLU A 63 1.12 0.95 7.85
N ILE A 64 2.18 0.18 7.57
CA ILE A 64 2.85 0.23 6.26
C ILE A 64 1.90 -0.50 5.31
N GLY A 65 1.42 0.19 4.28
CA GLY A 65 0.46 -0.33 3.31
C GLY A 65 0.75 -1.76 2.89
N GLU A 66 -0.31 -2.51 2.59
CA GLU A 66 -0.23 -3.93 2.24
C GLU A 66 0.90 -4.22 1.24
N ARG A 67 1.47 -5.42 1.36
CA ARG A 67 2.59 -6.07 0.64
C ARG A 67 2.91 -5.63 -0.81
N GLY A 68 2.03 -4.95 -1.52
CA GLY A 68 2.29 -4.22 -2.78
C GLY A 68 3.16 -2.97 -2.67
N VAL A 69 3.45 -2.46 -1.45
CA VAL A 69 4.40 -1.34 -1.23
C VAL A 69 5.82 -1.62 -1.75
N PHE A 70 6.16 -2.88 -2.01
CA PHE A 70 7.46 -3.28 -2.54
C PHE A 70 7.47 -3.60 -4.04
N VAL A 71 6.31 -3.49 -4.69
CA VAL A 71 6.08 -3.94 -6.07
C VAL A 71 5.67 -2.77 -6.96
N LYS A 72 4.90 -1.81 -6.42
CA LYS A 72 4.33 -0.67 -7.17
C LYS A 72 5.35 0.15 -7.96
N GLU A 73 6.46 0.55 -7.35
CA GLU A 73 7.45 1.40 -8.03
C GLU A 73 8.24 0.64 -9.12
N LEU A 74 8.37 -0.68 -8.98
CA LEU A 74 8.94 -1.54 -10.02
C LEU A 74 7.93 -1.74 -11.17
N GLU A 75 6.65 -1.91 -10.86
CA GLU A 75 5.58 -1.99 -11.86
C GLU A 75 5.43 -0.70 -12.65
N GLU A 76 5.46 0.46 -11.99
CA GLU A 76 5.49 1.77 -12.65
C GLU A 76 6.71 1.90 -13.57
N ALA A 77 7.90 1.48 -13.11
CA ALA A 77 9.10 1.52 -13.95
C ALA A 77 9.03 0.57 -15.16
N LEU A 78 8.35 -0.57 -15.06
CA LEU A 78 8.08 -1.45 -16.19
C LEU A 78 7.12 -0.79 -17.20
N LEU A 79 6.04 -0.17 -16.71
CA LEU A 79 5.04 0.51 -17.54
C LEU A 79 5.63 1.74 -18.24
N ASP A 80 6.46 2.51 -17.55
CA ASP A 80 7.17 3.68 -18.08
C ASP A 80 8.34 3.30 -19.01
N ALA A 81 8.57 2.01 -19.25
CA ALA A 81 9.72 1.50 -19.98
C ALA A 81 11.09 2.00 -19.47
N ARG A 82 11.20 2.29 -18.16
CA ARG A 82 12.46 2.62 -17.47
C ARG A 82 13.29 1.38 -17.17
N ILE A 83 12.63 0.24 -17.01
CA ILE A 83 13.23 -1.09 -16.91
C ILE A 83 12.50 -2.06 -17.85
N ASP A 84 13.14 -3.19 -18.16
CA ASP A 84 12.61 -4.23 -19.05
C ASP A 84 12.14 -5.45 -18.25
N VAL A 85 12.79 -5.73 -17.12
CA VAL A 85 12.47 -6.84 -16.22
C VAL A 85 12.48 -6.34 -14.79
N ALA A 86 11.47 -6.66 -14.00
CA ALA A 86 11.49 -6.46 -12.55
C ALA A 86 11.65 -7.79 -11.82
N VAL A 87 12.53 -7.83 -10.80
CA VAL A 87 12.81 -9.04 -10.01
C VAL A 87 12.13 -8.94 -8.65
N HIS A 88 11.32 -9.94 -8.33
CA HIS A 88 10.57 -10.01 -7.09
C HIS A 88 10.81 -11.32 -6.35
N SER A 89 10.84 -11.24 -5.01
CA SER A 89 10.50 -12.39 -4.19
C SER A 89 9.02 -12.72 -4.41
N ALA A 90 8.70 -13.89 -4.95
CA ALA A 90 7.34 -14.23 -5.39
C ALA A 90 6.30 -14.15 -4.26
N LYS A 91 6.71 -14.41 -3.01
CA LYS A 91 5.88 -14.27 -1.80
C LYS A 91 5.49 -12.82 -1.45
N ASP A 92 6.14 -11.83 -2.05
CA ASP A 92 5.83 -10.41 -1.82
C ASP A 92 4.90 -9.85 -2.91
N MET A 93 4.74 -10.56 -4.03
CA MET A 93 3.78 -10.19 -5.07
C MET A 93 2.34 -10.38 -4.62
N THR A 94 1.48 -9.42 -4.99
CA THR A 94 0.02 -9.44 -4.77
C THR A 94 -0.63 -10.60 -5.53
N SER A 95 -1.89 -10.92 -5.25
CA SER A 95 -2.61 -11.98 -5.98
C SER A 95 -3.28 -11.50 -7.28
N THR A 96 -3.40 -10.19 -7.46
CA THR A 96 -3.95 -9.54 -8.64
C THR A 96 -2.80 -9.03 -9.48
N ASP A 97 -2.72 -9.50 -10.72
CA ASP A 97 -1.69 -9.04 -11.65
C ASP A 97 -2.08 -7.63 -12.17
N THR A 98 -1.10 -6.72 -12.27
CA THR A 98 -1.31 -5.34 -12.74
C THR A 98 -1.54 -5.34 -14.25
N SER A 99 -2.56 -4.60 -14.71
CA SER A 99 -2.90 -4.53 -16.14
C SER A 99 -1.70 -4.08 -16.97
N GLY A 100 -1.46 -4.76 -18.10
CA GLY A 100 -0.30 -4.50 -18.97
C GLY A 100 1.00 -5.17 -18.53
N LEU A 101 1.04 -5.85 -17.37
CA LEU A 101 2.21 -6.57 -16.87
C LEU A 101 1.90 -8.07 -16.68
N ILE A 102 2.91 -8.91 -16.85
CA ILE A 102 2.83 -10.36 -16.62
C ILE A 102 4.07 -10.84 -15.88
N VAL A 103 3.94 -11.95 -15.14
CA VAL A 103 5.12 -12.71 -14.70
C VAL A 103 5.55 -13.60 -15.85
N GLY A 104 6.64 -13.24 -16.51
CA GLY A 104 7.17 -13.94 -17.68
C GLY A 104 8.01 -15.15 -17.33
N ALA A 105 8.63 -15.18 -16.14
CA ALA A 105 9.45 -16.32 -15.71
C ALA A 105 9.46 -16.50 -14.18
N TYR A 106 9.61 -17.75 -13.74
CA TYR A 106 10.03 -18.09 -12.38
C TYR A 106 11.39 -18.78 -12.42
N LEU A 107 12.32 -18.33 -11.56
CA LEU A 107 13.59 -19.06 -11.39
C LEU A 107 13.36 -20.36 -10.60
N VAL A 108 14.36 -21.25 -10.65
CA VAL A 108 14.44 -22.44 -9.79
C VAL A 108 14.20 -22.03 -8.33
N ARG A 109 13.27 -22.71 -7.68
CA ARG A 109 12.86 -22.39 -6.31
C ARG A 109 13.91 -22.88 -5.30
N ASP A 110 14.37 -21.96 -4.47
CA ASP A 110 15.25 -22.27 -3.34
C ASP A 110 14.46 -22.87 -2.16
N ASP A 111 15.18 -23.34 -1.13
CA ASP A 111 14.60 -23.90 0.09
C ASP A 111 13.47 -23.01 0.66
N PRO A 112 12.21 -23.49 0.64
CA PRO A 112 11.07 -22.70 1.06
C PRO A 112 10.94 -22.64 2.59
N ARG A 113 11.72 -23.41 3.36
CA ARG A 113 11.57 -23.51 4.82
C ARG A 113 11.85 -22.20 5.53
N ASP A 114 11.23 -22.05 6.69
CA ASP A 114 11.61 -21.01 7.64
C ASP A 114 12.80 -21.53 8.49
N ALA A 115 13.65 -20.60 8.92
CA ALA A 115 14.85 -20.88 9.70
C ALA A 115 14.79 -20.14 11.04
N LEU A 116 15.10 -20.86 12.12
CA LEU A 116 15.39 -20.30 13.44
C LEU A 116 16.86 -19.89 13.47
N CYS A 117 17.12 -18.63 13.81
CA CYS A 117 18.47 -18.09 13.92
C CYS A 117 18.77 -17.73 15.37
N GLY A 118 19.86 -18.24 15.92
CA GLY A 118 20.27 -18.01 17.33
C GLY A 118 19.97 -19.17 18.28
N ALA A 119 19.26 -20.19 17.80
CA ALA A 119 19.00 -21.42 18.55
C ALA A 119 18.83 -22.62 17.58
N ASP A 120 19.09 -23.82 18.09
CA ASP A 120 18.99 -25.11 17.41
C ASP A 120 17.61 -25.78 17.54
N ALA A 121 16.79 -25.29 18.47
CA ALA A 121 15.43 -25.77 18.70
C ALA A 121 14.59 -24.68 19.39
N VAL A 122 13.26 -24.81 19.27
CA VAL A 122 12.31 -24.01 20.04
C VAL A 122 12.17 -24.62 21.43
N ARG A 123 12.27 -23.79 22.48
CA ARG A 123 12.19 -24.19 23.88
C ARG A 123 11.13 -23.36 24.61
N PRO A 124 10.52 -23.89 25.68
CA PRO A 124 9.57 -23.13 26.49
C PRO A 124 10.14 -21.80 26.98
N GLY A 125 9.30 -20.75 27.01
CA GLY A 125 9.65 -19.43 27.52
C GLY A 125 10.55 -18.56 26.62
N MET A 126 11.01 -19.05 25.46
CA MET A 126 11.89 -18.26 24.57
C MET A 126 11.23 -16.99 24.04
N ARG A 127 12.04 -15.93 23.92
CA ARG A 127 11.75 -14.66 23.26
C ARG A 127 12.17 -14.73 21.79
N ILE A 128 11.20 -14.79 20.89
CA ILE A 128 11.44 -14.98 19.46
C ILE A 128 10.98 -13.77 18.64
N GLY A 129 11.90 -13.22 17.83
CA GLY A 129 11.62 -12.09 16.95
C GLY A 129 10.99 -12.48 15.61
N THR A 130 9.75 -12.05 15.35
CA THR A 130 9.12 -12.11 14.02
C THR A 130 7.94 -11.14 13.92
N ALA A 131 7.81 -10.44 12.79
CA ALA A 131 6.62 -9.64 12.47
C ALA A 131 5.58 -10.40 11.62
N SER A 132 5.82 -11.66 11.27
CA SER A 132 4.88 -12.46 10.47
C SER A 132 3.79 -13.06 11.36
N ALA A 133 2.53 -12.71 11.09
CA ALA A 133 1.37 -13.31 11.75
C ALA A 133 1.30 -14.83 11.53
N ARG A 134 1.70 -15.31 10.34
CA ARG A 134 1.78 -16.76 10.03
C ARG A 134 2.76 -17.47 10.96
N ARG A 135 3.98 -16.95 11.09
CA ARG A 135 5.01 -17.54 11.96
C ARG A 135 4.58 -17.46 13.42
N ARG A 136 4.05 -16.31 13.87
CA ARG A 136 3.55 -16.13 15.23
C ARG A 136 2.48 -17.17 15.60
N ALA A 137 1.47 -17.33 14.75
CA ALA A 137 0.37 -18.25 15.00
C ALA A 137 0.86 -19.72 15.09
N GLN A 138 1.71 -20.15 14.17
CA GLN A 138 2.22 -21.53 14.14
C GLN A 138 3.20 -21.82 15.29
N LEU A 139 4.07 -20.86 15.64
CA LEU A 139 4.97 -21.01 16.78
C LEU A 139 4.20 -21.13 18.10
N LEU A 140 3.21 -20.26 18.34
CA LEU A 140 2.39 -20.30 19.56
C LEU A 140 1.46 -21.52 19.63
N ALA A 141 1.04 -22.05 18.48
CA ALA A 141 0.28 -23.31 18.44
C ALA A 141 1.15 -24.52 18.82
N ARG A 142 2.45 -24.46 18.55
CA ARG A 142 3.42 -25.50 18.90
C ARG A 142 3.90 -25.39 20.35
N GLU A 143 4.26 -24.18 20.78
CA GLU A 143 4.76 -23.89 22.12
C GLU A 143 4.07 -22.62 22.65
N PRO A 144 3.02 -22.77 23.46
CA PRO A 144 2.22 -21.64 23.95
C PRO A 144 2.98 -20.68 24.88
N THR A 145 4.08 -21.11 25.49
CA THR A 145 4.85 -20.30 26.45
C THR A 145 5.81 -19.30 25.80
N LEU A 146 5.91 -19.28 24.46
CA LEU A 146 6.81 -18.37 23.76
C LEU A 146 6.38 -16.90 23.87
N SER A 147 7.36 -16.02 24.03
CA SER A 147 7.18 -14.58 23.87
C SER A 147 7.55 -14.15 22.44
N ILE A 148 6.54 -13.85 21.60
CA ILE A 148 6.78 -13.45 20.21
C ILE A 148 6.83 -11.93 20.08
N GLU A 149 8.01 -11.40 19.74
CA GLU A 149 8.25 -9.96 19.62
C GLU A 149 8.28 -9.49 18.15
N PRO A 150 7.62 -8.36 17.82
CA PRO A 150 7.66 -7.83 16.46
C PRO A 150 9.08 -7.37 16.10
N LEU A 151 9.62 -7.89 14.99
CA LEU A 151 10.95 -7.57 14.51
C LEU A 151 10.98 -7.30 13.01
N ARG A 152 11.55 -6.14 12.63
CA ARG A 152 11.61 -5.65 11.23
C ARG A 152 12.93 -5.01 10.86
N GLY A 153 13.03 -4.75 9.56
CA GLY A 153 14.23 -4.34 8.86
C GLY A 153 14.60 -5.37 7.80
N ASN A 154 15.71 -5.14 7.12
CA ASN A 154 16.35 -6.11 6.24
C ASN A 154 16.94 -7.26 7.08
N VAL A 155 17.35 -8.35 6.43
CA VAL A 155 17.91 -9.54 7.10
C VAL A 155 19.03 -9.15 8.07
N ASP A 156 20.01 -8.39 7.61
CA ASP A 156 21.17 -7.98 8.43
C ASP A 156 20.73 -7.16 9.66
N THR A 157 19.77 -6.25 9.48
CA THR A 157 19.22 -5.43 10.58
C THR A 157 18.52 -6.30 11.62
N ARG A 158 17.81 -7.35 11.20
CA ARG A 158 17.10 -8.23 12.13
C ARG A 158 18.06 -9.13 12.90
N LEU A 159 19.10 -9.65 12.25
CA LEU A 159 20.17 -10.41 12.91
C LEU A 159 20.86 -9.57 13.97
N ARG A 160 21.23 -8.31 13.64
CA ARG A 160 21.81 -7.39 14.61
C ARG A 160 20.87 -7.10 15.79
N LYS A 161 19.59 -6.77 15.48
CA LYS A 161 18.56 -6.51 16.51
C LYS A 161 18.24 -7.71 17.40
N ARG A 162 18.52 -8.95 16.98
CA ARG A 162 18.43 -10.14 17.85
C ARG A 162 19.32 -9.95 19.07
N GLY A 163 20.59 -9.63 18.83
CA GLY A 163 21.57 -9.36 19.88
C GLY A 163 21.23 -8.11 20.69
N GLU A 164 20.97 -6.97 20.02
CA GLU A 164 20.68 -5.69 20.68
C GLU A 164 19.47 -5.75 21.63
N ARG A 165 18.46 -6.58 21.34
CA ARG A 165 17.23 -6.70 22.13
C ARG A 165 17.23 -7.88 23.10
N GLY A 166 18.32 -8.66 23.15
CA GLY A 166 18.44 -9.87 23.95
C GLY A 166 17.37 -10.91 23.60
N LEU A 167 17.07 -11.10 22.31
CA LEU A 167 16.14 -12.14 21.85
C LEU A 167 16.88 -13.48 21.77
N ASP A 168 16.25 -14.55 22.26
CA ASP A 168 16.83 -15.90 22.19
C ASP A 168 16.96 -16.38 20.74
N ALA A 169 15.98 -16.03 19.89
CA ALA A 169 16.03 -16.36 18.47
C ALA A 169 15.22 -15.40 17.59
N ILE A 170 15.43 -15.48 16.29
CA ILE A 170 14.56 -14.84 15.28
C ILE A 170 14.19 -15.85 14.20
N VAL A 171 13.05 -15.65 13.53
CA VAL A 171 12.64 -16.52 12.41
C VAL A 171 12.72 -15.78 11.09
N LEU A 172 13.51 -16.32 10.17
CA LEU A 172 13.73 -15.80 8.81
C LEU A 172 13.41 -16.87 7.76
N ALA A 173 13.41 -16.50 6.47
CA ALA A 173 13.28 -17.50 5.40
C ALA A 173 14.67 -18.07 5.11
N ALA A 174 14.82 -19.40 5.05
CA ALA A 174 16.11 -20.04 4.80
C ALA A 174 16.75 -19.54 3.50
N CYS A 175 15.99 -19.53 2.40
CA CYS A 175 16.45 -19.01 1.11
C CYS A 175 17.00 -17.57 1.16
N GLY A 176 16.47 -16.71 2.02
CA GLY A 176 16.97 -15.34 2.16
C GLY A 176 18.35 -15.27 2.81
N LEU A 177 18.64 -16.17 3.74
CA LEU A 177 19.95 -16.28 4.39
C LEU A 177 20.97 -16.91 3.46
N GLU A 178 20.61 -18.00 2.78
CA GLU A 178 21.50 -18.70 1.83
C GLU A 178 21.95 -17.77 0.70
N ARG A 179 21.01 -17.02 0.10
CA ARG A 179 21.34 -16.04 -0.95
C ARG A 179 22.37 -15.01 -0.49
N LEU A 180 22.30 -14.60 0.78
CA LEU A 180 23.22 -13.62 1.36
C LEU A 180 24.54 -14.22 1.86
N GLY A 181 24.76 -15.53 1.70
CA GLY A 181 25.91 -16.23 2.30
C GLY A 181 25.86 -16.31 3.83
N LEU A 182 24.67 -16.17 4.42
CA LEU A 182 24.44 -16.18 5.87
C LEU A 182 23.87 -17.52 6.37
N GLY A 183 24.15 -18.62 5.66
CA GLY A 183 23.66 -19.95 6.03
C GLY A 183 24.12 -20.41 7.42
N GLY A 184 25.27 -19.92 7.90
CA GLY A 184 25.79 -20.21 9.25
C GLY A 184 24.94 -19.64 10.40
N GLU A 185 24.05 -18.68 10.14
CA GLU A 185 23.11 -18.18 11.16
C GLU A 185 21.94 -19.13 11.41
N ILE A 186 21.74 -20.14 10.54
CA ILE A 186 20.64 -21.09 10.64
C ILE A 186 20.99 -22.16 11.69
N GLY A 187 20.40 -22.04 12.88
CA GLY A 187 20.50 -23.09 13.89
C GLY A 187 19.50 -24.23 13.66
N TYR A 188 18.32 -23.91 13.12
CA TYR A 188 17.29 -24.91 12.81
C TYR A 188 16.47 -24.54 11.58
N ARG A 189 16.20 -25.51 10.70
CA ARG A 189 15.27 -25.35 9.57
C ARG A 189 13.96 -26.07 9.90
N PHE A 190 12.87 -25.33 10.00
CA PHE A 190 11.56 -25.92 10.29
C PHE A 190 11.09 -26.79 9.12
N PRO A 191 10.83 -28.10 9.34
CA PRO A 191 10.12 -28.91 8.37
C PRO A 191 8.73 -28.33 8.08
N PRO A 192 8.19 -28.48 6.86
CA PRO A 192 6.86 -27.96 6.53
C PRO A 192 5.71 -28.46 7.41
N GLY A 193 5.88 -29.64 8.03
CA GLY A 193 4.92 -30.17 9.01
C GLY A 193 4.94 -29.47 10.36
N GLU A 194 6.04 -28.80 10.73
CA GLU A 194 6.13 -28.02 11.97
C GLU A 194 5.78 -26.55 11.75
N LEU A 195 6.25 -25.99 10.64
CA LEU A 195 5.96 -24.62 10.28
C LEU A 195 5.77 -24.49 8.77
N LEU A 196 4.51 -24.45 8.36
CA LEU A 196 4.11 -24.35 6.96
C LEU A 196 4.65 -23.05 6.35
N PRO A 197 5.47 -23.10 5.29
CA PRO A 197 6.02 -21.94 4.62
C PRO A 197 4.97 -20.96 4.07
N GLU A 198 5.40 -19.72 3.82
CA GLU A 198 4.58 -18.77 3.07
C GLU A 198 4.42 -19.23 1.61
N ALA A 199 3.26 -18.98 1.02
CA ALA A 199 3.01 -19.26 -0.39
C ALA A 199 4.10 -18.62 -1.28
N ALA A 200 4.64 -19.42 -2.20
CA ALA A 200 5.75 -19.06 -3.09
C ALA A 200 7.05 -18.60 -2.40
N GLN A 201 7.25 -18.88 -1.11
CA GLN A 201 8.55 -18.64 -0.47
C GLN A 201 9.65 -19.48 -1.14
N GLY A 202 10.79 -18.85 -1.41
CA GLY A 202 11.90 -19.48 -2.14
C GLY A 202 11.89 -19.20 -3.64
N ALA A 203 10.74 -18.85 -4.23
CA ALA A 203 10.68 -18.54 -5.66
C ALA A 203 11.01 -17.07 -5.95
N LEU A 204 11.69 -16.83 -7.07
CA LEU A 204 11.90 -15.51 -7.65
C LEU A 204 11.07 -15.39 -8.92
N ALA A 205 10.32 -14.29 -9.04
CA ALA A 205 9.47 -13.98 -10.17
C ALA A 205 10.09 -12.84 -10.98
N LEU A 206 10.12 -13.00 -12.30
CA LEU A 206 10.55 -11.99 -13.25
C LEU A 206 9.30 -11.43 -13.93
N GLN A 207 8.97 -10.18 -13.62
CA GLN A 207 7.83 -9.47 -14.20
C GLN A 207 8.29 -8.64 -15.40
N VAL A 208 7.49 -8.64 -16.46
CA VAL A 208 7.73 -7.95 -17.73
C VAL A 208 6.43 -7.32 -18.23
N ARG A 209 6.50 -6.49 -19.27
CA ARG A 209 5.31 -6.00 -19.98
C ARG A 209 4.63 -7.15 -20.73
N ALA A 210 3.31 -7.07 -20.86
CA ALA A 210 2.54 -8.03 -21.63
C ALA A 210 3.03 -8.06 -23.09
N GLY A 211 3.27 -9.25 -23.62
CA GLY A 211 3.86 -9.44 -24.96
C GLY A 211 5.39 -9.56 -24.98
N GLU A 212 6.07 -9.31 -23.86
CA GLU A 212 7.55 -9.33 -23.78
C GLU A 212 8.10 -10.53 -22.98
N ALA A 213 7.34 -11.62 -22.84
CA ALA A 213 7.77 -12.81 -22.09
C ALA A 213 9.08 -13.42 -22.61
N GLU A 214 9.35 -13.30 -23.91
CA GLU A 214 10.58 -13.78 -24.55
C GLU A 214 11.86 -13.21 -23.92
N VAL A 215 11.82 -11.99 -23.36
CA VAL A 215 12.97 -11.35 -22.69
C VAL A 215 13.48 -12.20 -21.52
N VAL A 216 12.58 -12.94 -20.86
CA VAL A 216 12.89 -13.73 -19.67
C VAL A 216 12.75 -15.24 -19.86
N ALA A 217 12.35 -15.69 -21.05
CA ALA A 217 12.03 -17.10 -21.33
C ALA A 217 13.19 -18.06 -20.99
N ARG A 218 14.44 -17.64 -21.25
CA ARG A 218 15.65 -18.40 -20.93
C ARG A 218 15.91 -18.61 -19.43
N ALA A 219 15.33 -17.77 -18.58
CA ALA A 219 15.46 -17.85 -17.13
C ALA A 219 14.31 -18.66 -16.49
N ASP A 220 13.26 -18.97 -17.25
CA ASP A 220 12.08 -19.66 -16.76
C ASP A 220 12.35 -21.15 -16.52
N ASP A 221 12.19 -21.59 -15.27
CA ASP A 221 12.06 -23.01 -14.97
C ASP A 221 10.57 -23.40 -15.04
N ARG A 222 10.20 -24.04 -16.16
CA ARG A 222 8.80 -24.42 -16.45
C ARG A 222 8.18 -25.34 -15.40
N ARG A 223 8.96 -26.07 -14.57
CA ARG A 223 8.41 -26.86 -13.45
C ARG A 223 7.88 -25.96 -12.33
N HIS A 224 8.35 -24.72 -12.30
CA HIS A 224 7.99 -23.68 -11.33
C HIS A 224 7.01 -22.65 -11.90
N ALA A 225 6.58 -22.77 -13.17
CA ALA A 225 5.42 -22.03 -13.69
C ALA A 225 4.15 -22.28 -12.82
N ALA A 226 4.07 -23.48 -12.22
CA ALA A 226 3.05 -23.83 -11.23
C ALA A 226 3.13 -22.99 -9.94
N ASP A 227 4.25 -22.34 -9.61
CA ASP A 227 4.33 -21.44 -8.44
C ASP A 227 3.42 -20.23 -8.60
N GLY A 228 3.16 -19.75 -9.81
CA GLY A 228 2.14 -18.71 -10.07
C GLY A 228 0.72 -19.19 -9.77
N ALA A 229 0.37 -20.40 -10.22
CA ALA A 229 -0.92 -21.02 -9.94
C ALA A 229 -1.07 -21.39 -8.45
N ARG A 230 -0.01 -21.90 -7.83
CA ARG A 230 0.08 -22.23 -6.40
C ARG A 230 -0.01 -20.95 -5.56
N ARG A 231 0.68 -19.87 -5.92
CA ARG A 231 0.54 -18.53 -5.31
C ARG A 231 -0.92 -18.10 -5.33
N ARG A 232 -1.58 -18.13 -6.50
CA ARG A 232 -2.98 -17.72 -6.65
C ARG A 232 -3.92 -18.61 -5.83
N ARG A 233 -3.76 -19.93 -5.87
CA ARG A 233 -4.59 -20.91 -5.15
C ARG A 233 -4.39 -20.84 -3.63
N GLU A 234 -3.15 -20.87 -3.16
CA GLU A 234 -2.81 -20.81 -1.74
C GLU A 234 -3.16 -19.46 -1.13
N ARG A 235 -3.00 -18.35 -1.86
CA ARG A 235 -3.48 -17.04 -1.39
C ARG A 235 -4.99 -16.94 -1.39
N ARG A 236 -5.70 -17.58 -2.34
CA ARG A 236 -7.16 -17.67 -2.30
C ARG A 236 -7.60 -18.42 -1.04
N VAL A 237 -7.00 -19.59 -0.78
CA VAL A 237 -7.27 -20.38 0.43
C VAL A 237 -6.86 -19.65 1.71
N ALA A 238 -5.71 -18.96 1.73
CA ALA A 238 -5.27 -18.17 2.87
C ALA A 238 -6.15 -16.94 3.09
N ARG A 239 -6.68 -16.27 2.05
CA ARG A 239 -7.72 -15.25 2.20
C ARG A 239 -9.00 -15.85 2.77
N THR A 240 -9.37 -17.05 2.35
CA THR A 240 -10.51 -17.80 2.91
C THR A 240 -10.28 -18.29 4.35
N ALA A 241 -9.03 -18.59 4.75
CA ALA A 241 -8.66 -19.13 6.06
C ALA A 241 -8.22 -18.07 7.08
N LEU A 242 -7.64 -16.94 6.64
CA LEU A 242 -7.44 -15.71 7.43
C LEU A 242 -8.72 -14.89 7.54
N GLY A 243 -9.75 -15.20 6.74
CA GLY A 243 -11.13 -15.07 7.17
C GLY A 243 -11.35 -15.99 8.37
N LYS A 244 -11.14 -15.46 9.58
CA LYS A 244 -11.33 -16.15 10.86
C LYS A 244 -12.59 -17.03 10.81
N ARG A 245 -12.45 -18.32 11.16
CA ARG A 245 -13.63 -19.09 11.59
C ARG A 245 -14.21 -18.44 12.85
N PRO A 246 -15.54 -18.35 12.95
CA PRO A 246 -16.23 -17.62 14.00
C PRO A 246 -16.21 -18.42 15.31
N CYS A 247 -15.55 -17.87 16.32
CA CYS A 247 -16.04 -18.04 17.68
C CYS A 247 -17.15 -16.98 17.86
N CYS A 248 -18.29 -17.40 18.40
CA CYS A 248 -19.58 -16.69 18.47
C CYS A 248 -20.43 -16.81 17.20
N THR A 249 -21.49 -17.62 17.29
CA THR A 249 -22.72 -17.65 16.48
C THR A 249 -22.78 -16.67 15.31
N ARG A 250 -22.76 -17.22 14.08
CA ARG A 250 -23.07 -16.50 12.85
C ARG A 250 -24.44 -15.81 12.95
N GLY A 251 -24.44 -14.52 13.28
CA GLY A 251 -25.43 -13.62 12.72
C GLY A 251 -25.08 -13.44 11.25
N ARG A 252 -25.75 -14.18 10.36
CA ARG A 252 -25.93 -13.69 8.98
C ARG A 252 -26.44 -12.24 9.09
N PRO A 253 -26.05 -11.31 8.20
CA PRO A 253 -26.86 -10.10 8.05
C PRO A 253 -28.28 -10.60 7.78
N ALA A 254 -29.18 -10.35 8.72
CA ALA A 254 -30.58 -10.63 8.53
C ALA A 254 -30.96 -9.78 7.33
N ARG A 255 -31.23 -10.44 6.18
CA ARG A 255 -31.84 -9.74 5.05
C ARG A 255 -33.04 -9.00 5.65
N GLY A 256 -33.00 -7.67 5.56
CA GLY A 256 -34.20 -6.87 5.80
C GLY A 256 -35.32 -7.48 4.97
N ARG A 257 -36.53 -7.48 5.52
CA ARG A 257 -37.74 -8.15 5.00
C ARG A 257 -38.11 -7.83 3.53
N SER A 258 -37.32 -7.05 2.79
CA SER A 258 -37.52 -6.62 1.40
C SER A 258 -36.41 -7.02 0.40
N GLY A 259 -35.29 -7.63 0.81
CA GLY A 259 -34.21 -8.01 -0.13
C GLY A 259 -33.34 -6.85 -0.66
N VAL A 260 -33.57 -5.62 -0.18
CA VAL A 260 -32.78 -4.43 -0.49
C VAL A 260 -31.68 -4.23 0.57
N VAL A 261 -30.46 -3.90 0.14
CA VAL A 261 -29.31 -3.66 1.03
C VAL A 261 -29.37 -2.22 1.54
N ARG A 262 -29.38 -2.03 2.87
CA ARG A 262 -29.34 -0.70 3.49
C ARG A 262 -27.93 -0.27 3.82
N VAL A 263 -27.52 0.89 3.29
CA VAL A 263 -26.15 1.40 3.41
C VAL A 263 -26.10 2.67 4.22
N LEU A 264 -25.41 2.64 5.36
CA LEU A 264 -25.19 3.80 6.19
C LEU A 264 -24.13 4.72 5.58
N VAL A 265 -24.52 5.93 5.18
CA VAL A 265 -23.62 6.91 4.55
C VAL A 265 -23.08 7.86 5.61
N THR A 266 -21.78 7.77 5.92
CA THR A 266 -21.14 8.55 7.00
C THR A 266 -20.66 9.95 6.61
N ARG A 267 -20.89 10.36 5.36
CA ARG A 267 -20.40 11.64 4.80
C ARG A 267 -21.17 12.82 5.39
N ALA A 268 -20.53 13.99 5.46
CA ALA A 268 -21.18 15.25 5.83
C ALA A 268 -22.43 15.49 4.97
N ALA A 269 -23.53 15.94 5.59
CA ALA A 269 -24.85 16.04 4.94
C ALA A 269 -24.81 16.83 3.62
N ALA A 270 -24.15 17.99 3.63
CA ALA A 270 -24.02 18.86 2.47
C ALA A 270 -23.27 18.22 1.28
N GLN A 271 -22.49 17.16 1.51
CA GLN A 271 -21.68 16.48 0.50
C GLN A 271 -22.19 15.06 0.18
N ALA A 272 -23.26 14.62 0.84
CA ALA A 272 -23.75 13.24 0.74
C ALA A 272 -24.71 13.02 -0.44
N GLN A 273 -25.37 14.06 -0.95
CA GLN A 273 -26.46 13.93 -1.92
C GLN A 273 -26.07 13.20 -3.23
N PRO A 274 -24.97 13.56 -3.94
CA PRO A 274 -24.58 12.84 -5.16
C PRO A 274 -24.28 11.35 -4.91
N PHE A 275 -23.80 11.04 -3.70
CA PHE A 275 -23.48 9.68 -3.30
C PHE A 275 -24.74 8.87 -2.95
N VAL A 276 -25.71 9.51 -2.29
CA VAL A 276 -27.05 8.96 -2.00
C VAL A 276 -27.78 8.63 -3.29
N ASP A 277 -27.75 9.53 -4.27
CA ASP A 277 -28.44 9.35 -5.55
C ASP A 277 -27.85 8.19 -6.35
N ALA A 278 -26.52 8.06 -6.39
CA ALA A 278 -25.86 6.94 -7.04
C ALA A 278 -26.16 5.58 -6.38
N LEU A 279 -26.24 5.52 -5.04
CA LEU A 279 -26.63 4.29 -4.34
C LEU A 279 -28.08 3.89 -4.66
N ARG A 280 -29.01 4.86 -4.70
CA ARG A 280 -30.41 4.60 -5.10
C ARG A 280 -30.50 4.08 -6.53
N ALA A 281 -29.78 4.69 -7.45
CA ALA A 281 -29.72 4.26 -8.85
C ALA A 281 -29.20 2.82 -9.00
N ALA A 282 -28.34 2.37 -8.08
CA ALA A 282 -27.80 1.02 -8.04
C ALA A 282 -28.71 -0.01 -7.32
N GLY A 283 -29.93 0.37 -6.93
CA GLY A 283 -30.88 -0.51 -6.23
C GLY A 283 -30.53 -0.74 -4.76
N VAL A 284 -29.74 0.15 -4.17
CA VAL A 284 -29.32 0.11 -2.77
C VAL A 284 -30.09 1.19 -2.01
N GLU A 285 -30.48 0.93 -0.75
CA GLU A 285 -31.19 1.89 0.09
C GLU A 285 -30.19 2.68 0.96
N PRO A 286 -29.83 3.93 0.62
CA PRO A 286 -28.94 4.73 1.45
C PRO A 286 -29.67 5.25 2.69
N VAL A 287 -29.05 5.05 3.84
CA VAL A 287 -29.44 5.58 5.14
C VAL A 287 -28.43 6.67 5.51
N LEU A 288 -28.84 7.94 5.40
CA LEU A 288 -27.96 9.06 5.70
C LEU A 288 -27.69 9.13 7.21
N CYS A 289 -26.42 9.08 7.60
CA CYS A 289 -26.01 9.20 8.99
C CYS A 289 -24.69 9.98 9.04
N PRO A 290 -24.73 11.31 8.89
CA PRO A 290 -23.53 12.12 8.87
C PRO A 290 -22.81 12.00 10.22
N LEU A 291 -21.56 11.52 10.19
CA LEU A 291 -20.74 11.35 11.41
C LEU A 291 -19.68 12.42 11.57
N ILE A 292 -19.56 13.26 10.55
CA ILE A 292 -18.70 14.42 10.57
C ILE A 292 -19.46 15.62 10.03
N GLU A 293 -19.15 16.77 10.59
CA GLU A 293 -19.52 18.07 10.08
C GLU A 293 -18.24 18.84 9.75
N ILE A 294 -18.24 19.51 8.61
CA ILE A 294 -17.16 20.41 8.22
C ILE A 294 -17.65 21.82 8.55
N GLU A 295 -17.01 22.44 9.53
CA GLU A 295 -17.33 23.80 9.98
C GLU A 295 -16.23 24.75 9.52
N SER A 296 -16.62 25.85 8.87
CA SER A 296 -15.68 26.94 8.53
C SER A 296 -15.15 27.59 9.80
N ILE A 297 -13.85 27.91 9.82
CA ILE A 297 -13.25 28.66 10.94
C ILE A 297 -13.28 30.14 10.58
N GLY A 298 -14.25 30.84 11.17
CA GLY A 298 -14.53 32.25 10.92
C GLY A 298 -14.94 32.54 9.47
N ASP A 299 -15.16 33.82 9.19
CA ASP A 299 -15.48 34.33 7.85
C ASP A 299 -14.49 35.41 7.38
N ASP A 300 -13.44 35.69 8.17
CA ASP A 300 -12.43 36.68 7.81
C ASP A 300 -11.81 36.36 6.44
N PRO A 301 -11.51 37.38 5.61
CA PRO A 301 -10.81 37.19 4.36
C PRO A 301 -9.46 36.51 4.56
N ILE A 302 -9.10 35.64 3.63
CA ILE A 302 -7.79 34.99 3.58
C ILE A 302 -6.90 35.88 2.71
N ASP A 303 -6.11 36.76 3.33
CA ASP A 303 -5.19 37.62 2.59
C ASP A 303 -4.04 36.80 2.00
N VAL A 304 -4.02 36.72 0.66
CA VAL A 304 -3.00 36.00 -0.09
C VAL A 304 -1.94 36.93 -0.69
N ARG A 305 -2.07 38.25 -0.47
CA ARG A 305 -1.14 39.23 -1.02
C ARG A 305 0.21 39.14 -0.33
N GLY A 306 1.29 39.29 -1.10
CA GLY A 306 2.65 39.24 -0.59
C GLY A 306 3.18 37.84 -0.29
N TYR A 307 2.45 36.79 -0.68
CA TYR A 307 2.95 35.42 -0.71
C TYR A 307 3.38 35.05 -2.14
N ASP A 308 4.44 34.24 -2.25
CA ASP A 308 4.93 33.66 -3.50
C ASP A 308 4.23 32.33 -3.84
N TRP A 309 3.72 31.65 -2.80
CA TRP A 309 2.98 30.40 -2.90
C TRP A 309 1.77 30.36 -1.96
N VAL A 310 0.67 29.77 -2.44
CA VAL A 310 -0.42 29.29 -1.60
C VAL A 310 -0.49 27.77 -1.69
N ILE A 311 -0.41 27.11 -0.56
CA ILE A 311 -0.38 25.66 -0.43
C ILE A 311 -1.72 25.18 0.15
N VAL A 312 -2.38 24.27 -0.54
CA VAL A 312 -3.69 23.73 -0.15
C VAL A 312 -3.63 22.21 -0.05
N THR A 313 -4.18 21.66 1.03
CA THR A 313 -4.02 20.22 1.35
C THR A 313 -5.31 19.41 1.34
N SER A 314 -6.45 20.06 1.07
CA SER A 314 -7.74 19.39 0.97
C SER A 314 -8.71 20.16 0.08
N ALA A 315 -9.71 19.45 -0.46
CA ALA A 315 -10.81 20.06 -1.21
C ALA A 315 -11.58 21.12 -0.40
N ASN A 316 -11.83 20.87 0.89
CA ASN A 316 -12.50 21.85 1.76
C ASN A 316 -11.65 23.12 1.95
N GLY A 317 -10.32 22.97 2.09
CA GLY A 317 -9.42 24.12 2.14
C GLY A 317 -9.38 24.89 0.82
N ALA A 318 -9.52 24.19 -0.31
CA ALA A 318 -9.63 24.81 -1.63
C ALA A 318 -10.94 25.61 -1.79
N ASP A 319 -12.06 25.04 -1.33
CA ASP A 319 -13.36 25.70 -1.36
C ASP A 319 -13.36 26.96 -0.47
N GLU A 320 -12.79 26.88 0.74
CA GLU A 320 -12.65 28.04 1.65
C GLU A 320 -11.71 29.11 1.09
N LEU A 321 -10.57 28.72 0.53
CA LEU A 321 -9.66 29.64 -0.16
C LEU A 321 -10.38 30.34 -1.31
N ALA A 322 -11.11 29.59 -2.13
CA ALA A 322 -11.84 30.15 -3.26
C ALA A 322 -12.89 31.17 -2.81
N ARG A 323 -13.63 30.86 -1.74
CA ARG A 323 -14.70 31.69 -1.17
C ARG A 323 -14.20 32.97 -0.51
N ARG A 324 -13.08 32.91 0.22
CA ARG A 324 -12.66 33.97 1.17
C ARG A 324 -11.37 34.68 0.79
N ARG A 325 -10.66 34.26 -0.27
CA ARG A 325 -9.39 34.91 -0.64
C ARG A 325 -9.55 36.41 -0.87
N LEU A 326 -8.56 37.17 -0.43
CA LEU A 326 -8.42 38.59 -0.72
C LEU A 326 -7.15 38.82 -1.52
N GLY A 327 -7.33 39.29 -2.76
CA GLY A 327 -6.25 39.49 -3.74
C GLY A 327 -6.12 38.35 -4.75
N ASP A 328 -5.25 38.58 -5.74
CA ASP A 328 -4.93 37.59 -6.76
C ASP A 328 -4.05 36.48 -6.18
N LEU A 329 -4.34 35.23 -6.54
CA LEU A 329 -3.55 34.11 -6.08
C LEU A 329 -2.16 34.15 -6.73
N PRO A 330 -1.10 33.95 -5.93
CA PRO A 330 0.23 33.69 -6.46
C PRO A 330 0.27 32.24 -6.99
N ARG A 331 1.45 31.64 -7.06
CA ARG A 331 1.56 30.24 -7.47
C ARG A 331 0.82 29.33 -6.49
N VAL A 332 0.04 28.39 -7.00
CA VAL A 332 -0.76 27.50 -6.14
C VAL A 332 -0.21 26.09 -6.19
N ALA A 333 0.06 25.52 -5.01
CA ALA A 333 0.42 24.12 -4.86
C ALA A 333 -0.72 23.34 -4.18
N ALA A 334 -1.12 22.22 -4.77
CA ALA A 334 -2.18 21.37 -4.26
C ALA A 334 -1.64 19.99 -3.91
N ILE A 335 -1.91 19.52 -2.69
CA ILE A 335 -1.57 18.15 -2.31
C ILE A 335 -2.66 17.20 -2.79
N GLY A 336 -2.35 16.49 -3.87
CA GLY A 336 -3.19 15.46 -4.48
C GLY A 336 -4.18 15.97 -5.51
N ASP A 337 -4.55 15.08 -6.44
CA ASP A 337 -5.41 15.41 -7.58
C ASP A 337 -6.81 15.86 -7.18
N THR A 338 -7.36 15.33 -6.10
CA THR A 338 -8.68 15.76 -5.58
C THR A 338 -8.67 17.22 -5.15
N THR A 339 -7.59 17.66 -4.48
CA THR A 339 -7.41 19.06 -4.06
C THR A 339 -7.22 19.96 -5.27
N ALA A 340 -6.39 19.52 -6.24
CA ALA A 340 -6.16 20.25 -7.48
C ALA A 340 -7.46 20.40 -8.31
N ALA A 341 -8.26 19.34 -8.40
CA ALA A 341 -9.56 19.38 -9.07
C ALA A 341 -10.54 20.33 -8.37
N ALA A 342 -10.55 20.35 -7.04
CA ALA A 342 -11.41 21.29 -6.28
C ALA A 342 -11.06 22.75 -6.59
N LEU A 343 -9.78 23.11 -6.60
CA LEU A 343 -9.32 24.46 -6.98
C LEU A 343 -9.73 24.81 -8.42
N ARG A 344 -9.52 23.90 -9.38
CA ARG A 344 -9.86 24.11 -10.79
C ARG A 344 -11.35 24.34 -11.02
N ARG A 345 -12.24 23.69 -10.26
CA ARG A 345 -13.70 23.93 -10.35
C ARG A 345 -14.09 25.38 -10.01
N HIS A 346 -13.30 26.06 -9.17
CA HIS A 346 -13.48 27.48 -8.86
C HIS A 346 -12.73 28.41 -9.82
N GLY A 347 -12.27 27.88 -10.96
CA GLY A 347 -11.48 28.63 -11.94
C GLY A 347 -10.06 28.96 -11.49
N LEU A 348 -9.56 28.32 -10.42
CA LEU A 348 -8.22 28.59 -9.90
C LEU A 348 -7.17 27.74 -10.62
N ARG A 349 -6.08 28.39 -11.01
CA ARG A 349 -4.91 27.73 -11.57
C ARG A 349 -4.16 26.98 -10.47
N VAL A 350 -3.65 25.80 -10.81
CA VAL A 350 -2.78 24.98 -9.94
C VAL A 350 -1.46 24.83 -10.66
N ASP A 351 -0.41 25.40 -10.09
CA ASP A 351 0.93 25.45 -10.68
C ASP A 351 1.78 24.24 -10.30
N PHE A 352 1.46 23.58 -9.18
CA PHE A 352 2.23 22.45 -8.70
C PHE A 352 1.36 21.42 -7.98
N VAL A 353 1.59 20.14 -8.31
CA VAL A 353 1.05 18.98 -7.58
C VAL A 353 2.23 18.03 -7.39
N PRO A 354 2.61 17.68 -6.14
CA PRO A 354 3.72 16.77 -5.92
C PRO A 354 3.36 15.36 -6.40
N THR A 355 4.36 14.63 -6.87
CA THR A 355 4.24 13.24 -7.31
C THR A 355 3.72 12.37 -6.16
N LEU A 356 4.24 12.60 -4.95
CA LEU A 356 3.70 12.02 -3.74
C LEU A 356 2.69 12.99 -3.09
N ALA A 357 1.41 12.64 -3.11
CA ALA A 357 0.30 13.41 -2.53
C ALA A 357 0.31 13.45 -0.99
N THR A 358 1.39 13.96 -0.41
CA THR A 358 1.64 14.11 1.03
C THR A 358 2.35 15.45 1.29
N GLN A 359 2.34 15.92 2.54
CA GLN A 359 3.06 17.14 2.92
C GLN A 359 4.57 16.98 2.71
N GLU A 360 5.10 15.79 2.98
CA GLU A 360 6.48 15.41 2.81
C GLU A 360 6.89 15.44 1.32
N GLY A 361 6.04 14.89 0.45
CA GLY A 361 6.22 14.97 -1.00
C GLY A 361 6.22 16.40 -1.52
N LEU A 362 5.30 17.23 -1.02
CA LEU A 362 5.29 18.66 -1.35
C LEU A 362 6.60 19.35 -0.94
N VAL A 363 7.03 19.19 0.30
CA VAL A 363 8.25 19.85 0.82
C VAL A 363 9.50 19.45 0.02
N GLY A 364 9.58 18.17 -0.37
CA GLY A 364 10.71 17.63 -1.13
C GLY A 364 10.72 18.04 -2.61
N GLU A 365 9.56 18.29 -3.21
CA GLU A 365 9.43 18.50 -4.66
C GLU A 365 9.09 19.95 -5.05
N LEU A 366 8.65 20.81 -4.11
CA LEU A 366 8.24 22.19 -4.40
C LEU A 366 9.42 23.01 -4.98
N PRO A 367 9.24 23.72 -6.13
CA PRO A 367 10.30 24.49 -6.76
C PRO A 367 10.96 25.51 -5.81
N ARG A 368 12.30 25.53 -5.80
CA ARG A 368 13.12 26.46 -5.01
C ARG A 368 13.64 27.62 -5.88
N PRO A 369 13.78 28.85 -5.33
CA PRO A 369 13.43 29.24 -3.96
C PRO A 369 11.91 29.37 -3.76
N VAL A 370 11.44 29.03 -2.55
CA VAL A 370 9.99 29.09 -2.22
C VAL A 370 9.52 30.51 -1.97
N GLY A 371 10.37 31.40 -1.44
CA GLY A 371 9.91 32.71 -0.98
C GLY A 371 8.97 32.57 0.22
N ARG A 372 7.98 33.45 0.37
CA ARG A 372 6.99 33.37 1.45
C ARG A 372 5.78 32.54 1.02
N ALA A 373 5.39 31.54 1.80
CA ALA A 373 4.24 30.69 1.48
C ALA A 373 3.10 30.86 2.49
N LEU A 374 1.86 30.64 2.04
CA LEU A 374 0.68 30.52 2.89
C LEU A 374 0.17 29.08 2.82
N PHE A 375 0.16 28.37 3.93
CA PHE A 375 -0.42 27.05 4.05
C PHE A 375 -1.87 27.14 4.57
N VAL A 376 -2.83 26.84 3.69
CA VAL A 376 -4.26 26.79 3.98
C VAL A 376 -4.69 25.34 4.24
N GLY A 377 -5.22 25.05 5.42
CA GLY A 377 -5.54 23.69 5.83
C GLY A 377 -6.60 23.56 6.92
N ALA A 378 -6.81 22.32 7.34
CA ALA A 378 -7.69 22.00 8.46
C ALA A 378 -7.07 22.43 9.79
N GLU A 379 -7.88 22.80 10.78
CA GLU A 379 -7.42 22.84 12.17
C GLU A 379 -6.85 21.48 12.59
N GLY A 380 -5.66 21.51 13.23
CA GLY A 380 -4.93 20.30 13.59
C GLY A 380 -4.26 19.60 12.40
N ALA A 381 -4.10 20.28 11.26
CA ALA A 381 -3.29 19.78 10.16
C ALA A 381 -1.86 19.46 10.63
N ARG A 382 -1.23 18.46 9.99
CA ARG A 382 0.16 18.10 10.29
C ARG A 382 1.07 19.32 10.03
N PRO A 383 2.10 19.54 10.87
CA PRO A 383 2.90 20.77 10.83
C PRO A 383 4.05 20.72 9.82
N VAL A 384 4.21 19.66 9.01
CA VAL A 384 5.41 19.44 8.19
C VAL A 384 5.67 20.61 7.24
N ILE A 385 4.64 21.12 6.54
CA ILE A 385 4.79 22.27 5.64
C ILE A 385 5.22 23.53 6.41
N ALA A 386 4.56 23.84 7.53
CA ALA A 386 4.83 25.03 8.33
C ALA A 386 6.19 24.95 9.06
N THR A 387 6.73 23.74 9.25
CA THR A 387 8.02 23.52 9.91
C THR A 387 9.17 23.58 8.91
N GLU A 388 9.01 22.98 7.73
CA GLU A 388 10.09 22.78 6.76
C GLU A 388 10.15 23.86 5.66
N LEU A 389 9.09 24.64 5.49
CA LEU A 389 9.02 25.76 4.55
C LEU A 389 8.75 27.07 5.31
N PRO A 390 9.18 28.22 4.76
CA PRO A 390 8.77 29.54 5.23
C PRO A 390 7.27 29.79 4.93
N ALA A 391 6.41 29.02 5.59
CA ALA A 391 4.98 28.93 5.32
C ALA A 391 4.15 29.34 6.55
N ASP A 392 3.40 30.42 6.41
CA ASP A 392 2.43 30.87 7.41
C ASP A 392 1.22 29.93 7.38
N PHE A 393 0.79 29.39 8.52
CA PHE A 393 -0.35 28.47 8.58
C PHE A 393 -1.66 29.18 8.90
N ARG A 394 -2.69 28.92 8.07
CA ARG A 394 -4.07 29.37 8.30
C ARG A 394 -5.02 28.16 8.32
N ALA A 395 -5.57 27.89 9.49
CA ALA A 395 -6.69 26.96 9.63
C ALA A 395 -7.97 27.64 9.11
N VAL A 396 -8.65 27.02 8.15
CA VAL A 396 -9.86 27.59 7.51
C VAL A 396 -11.12 26.76 7.71
N TYR A 397 -10.97 25.51 8.14
CA TYR A 397 -12.09 24.67 8.55
C TYR A 397 -11.66 23.69 9.64
N ARG A 398 -12.63 23.20 10.41
CA ARG A 398 -12.46 22.09 11.35
C ARG A 398 -13.43 20.97 11.05
N THR A 399 -13.05 19.76 11.44
CA THR A 399 -13.93 18.59 11.37
C THR A 399 -14.49 18.31 12.75
N ARG A 400 -15.79 18.46 12.94
CA ARG A 400 -16.49 18.06 14.17
C ARG A 400 -17.07 16.67 14.00
N ALA A 401 -16.87 15.83 15.01
CA ALA A 401 -17.55 14.54 15.05
C ALA A 401 -19.00 14.76 15.46
N LEU A 402 -19.93 14.19 14.69
CA LEU A 402 -21.33 14.13 15.05
C LEU A 402 -21.63 12.77 15.68
N ARG A 403 -22.51 12.75 16.67
CA ARG A 403 -23.03 11.52 17.26
C ARG A 403 -24.56 11.55 17.17
N PRO A 404 -25.19 10.69 16.35
CA PRO A 404 -26.63 10.54 16.37
C PRO A 404 -27.07 9.94 17.71
N ASP A 405 -28.18 10.41 18.27
CA ASP A 405 -28.76 9.88 19.52
C ASP A 405 -29.06 8.39 19.43
N ARG A 406 -29.50 7.94 18.24
CA ARG A 406 -29.65 6.53 17.90
C ARG A 406 -29.12 6.29 16.49
N PRO A 407 -28.07 5.47 16.32
CA PRO A 407 -27.62 5.10 14.99
C PRO A 407 -28.71 4.31 14.25
N PRO A 408 -29.02 4.64 13.00
CA PRO A 408 -30.06 3.93 12.25
C PRO A 408 -29.60 2.52 11.88
N ALA A 409 -30.55 1.60 11.78
CA ALA A 409 -30.26 0.22 11.38
C ALA A 409 -29.83 0.17 9.90
N ALA A 410 -28.67 -0.41 9.64
CA ALA A 410 -28.13 -0.61 8.30
C ALA A 410 -27.39 -1.95 8.22
N ASP A 411 -27.23 -2.45 7.00
CA ASP A 411 -26.59 -3.75 6.74
C ASP A 411 -25.08 -3.58 6.53
N VAL A 412 -24.64 -2.42 6.05
CA VAL A 412 -23.22 -2.04 5.85
C VAL A 412 -23.07 -0.51 5.98
N ALA A 413 -21.91 -0.02 6.40
CA ALA A 413 -21.60 1.42 6.43
C ALA A 413 -20.52 1.80 5.42
N VAL A 414 -20.63 2.97 4.79
CA VAL A 414 -19.58 3.53 3.95
C VAL A 414 -18.81 4.58 4.72
N LEU A 415 -17.50 4.38 4.87
CA LEU A 415 -16.55 5.32 5.48
C LEU A 415 -15.90 6.18 4.39
N ALA A 416 -16.30 7.45 4.35
CA ALA A 416 -15.85 8.41 3.32
C ALA A 416 -14.56 9.16 3.70
N SER A 417 -14.04 9.00 4.91
CA SER A 417 -12.78 9.62 5.34
C SER A 417 -12.21 8.97 6.60
N PRO A 418 -10.91 9.18 6.90
CA PRO A 418 -10.32 8.77 8.18
C PRO A 418 -11.04 9.37 9.40
N SER A 419 -11.58 10.58 9.30
CA SER A 419 -12.34 11.22 10.38
C SER A 419 -13.70 10.55 10.59
N ALA A 420 -14.38 10.16 9.52
CA ALA A 420 -15.62 9.39 9.59
C ALA A 420 -15.40 8.01 10.23
N ALA A 421 -14.25 7.37 9.99
CA ALA A 421 -13.90 6.11 10.65
C ALA A 421 -13.78 6.25 12.18
N ARG A 422 -13.22 7.35 12.70
CA ARG A 422 -13.14 7.60 14.16
C ARG A 422 -14.50 7.89 14.76
N ALA A 423 -15.31 8.68 14.06
CA ALA A 423 -16.66 8.97 14.53
C ALA A 423 -17.53 7.71 14.53
N PHE A 424 -17.41 6.84 13.51
CA PHE A 424 -18.13 5.58 13.40
C PHE A 424 -17.80 4.59 14.52
N GLU A 425 -16.51 4.44 14.87
CA GLU A 425 -16.10 3.62 16.01
C GLU A 425 -16.83 4.02 17.30
N SER A 426 -16.99 5.33 17.54
CA SER A 426 -17.65 5.82 18.75
C SER A 426 -19.15 5.48 18.85
N LEU A 427 -19.76 5.00 17.77
CA LEU A 427 -21.15 4.53 17.76
C LEU A 427 -21.29 3.10 18.31
N GLY A 428 -20.20 2.34 18.45
CA GLY A 428 -20.23 0.96 18.93
C GLY A 428 -20.97 -0.02 18.01
N LEU A 429 -21.25 0.37 16.77
CA LEU A 429 -21.94 -0.48 15.80
C LEU A 429 -21.03 -1.61 15.32
N ARG A 430 -21.58 -2.83 15.27
CA ARG A 430 -20.90 -4.03 14.75
C ARG A 430 -21.46 -4.42 13.39
N ILE A 431 -21.48 -3.47 12.47
CA ILE A 431 -21.87 -3.70 11.07
C ILE A 431 -20.61 -3.62 10.17
N PRO A 432 -20.56 -4.37 9.07
CA PRO A 432 -19.44 -4.31 8.13
C PRO A 432 -19.30 -2.91 7.54
N VAL A 433 -18.08 -2.54 7.15
CA VAL A 433 -17.79 -1.23 6.57
C VAL A 433 -17.10 -1.33 5.21
N VAL A 434 -17.47 -0.46 4.29
CA VAL A 434 -16.80 -0.23 3.02
C VAL A 434 -16.06 1.10 3.11
N SER A 435 -14.81 1.13 2.67
CA SER A 435 -13.97 2.33 2.73
C SER A 435 -13.79 2.95 1.35
N ILE A 436 -13.72 4.29 1.30
CA ILE A 436 -13.51 5.04 0.03
C ILE A 436 -12.09 4.93 -0.53
N GLY A 437 -11.14 4.37 0.21
CA GLY A 437 -9.76 4.25 -0.21
C GLY A 437 -8.78 3.98 0.94
N PRO A 438 -7.48 3.79 0.61
CA PRO A 438 -6.51 3.14 1.47
C PRO A 438 -6.22 3.88 2.79
N GLN A 439 -6.26 5.21 2.77
CA GLN A 439 -6.08 6.02 3.98
C GLN A 439 -7.25 5.81 4.96
N THR A 440 -8.48 5.73 4.44
CA THR A 440 -9.67 5.47 5.26
C THR A 440 -9.70 4.02 5.75
N THR A 441 -9.32 3.06 4.91
CA THR A 441 -9.14 1.65 5.30
C THR A 441 -8.20 1.51 6.48
N THR A 442 -7.04 2.18 6.40
CA THR A 442 -6.02 2.16 7.45
C THR A 442 -6.59 2.72 8.75
N ALA A 443 -7.26 3.87 8.69
CA ALA A 443 -7.89 4.50 9.85
C ALA A 443 -9.01 3.66 10.48
N ALA A 444 -9.78 2.94 9.66
CA ALA A 444 -10.87 2.06 10.10
C ALA A 444 -10.34 0.77 10.74
N ARG A 445 -9.36 0.11 10.12
CA ARG A 445 -8.74 -1.12 10.64
C ARG A 445 -7.97 -0.88 11.94
N ALA A 446 -7.30 0.27 12.07
CA ALA A 446 -6.64 0.66 13.31
C ALA A 446 -7.61 0.78 14.51
N ARG A 447 -8.92 0.93 14.24
CA ARG A 447 -9.99 1.03 15.23
C ARG A 447 -10.81 -0.25 15.38
N GLY A 448 -10.34 -1.35 14.79
CA GLY A 448 -11.03 -2.64 14.87
C GLY A 448 -12.34 -2.71 14.07
N LEU A 449 -12.59 -1.77 13.16
CA LEU A 449 -13.78 -1.82 12.28
C LEU A 449 -13.63 -2.94 11.24
N ASP A 450 -14.73 -3.63 10.95
CA ASP A 450 -14.77 -4.75 10.00
C ASP A 450 -14.83 -4.26 8.54
N VAL A 451 -13.68 -3.92 7.97
CA VAL A 451 -13.60 -3.43 6.59
C VAL A 451 -13.74 -4.59 5.60
N VAL A 452 -14.93 -4.74 5.01
CA VAL A 452 -15.27 -5.83 4.07
C VAL A 452 -14.87 -5.51 2.63
N ALA A 453 -14.78 -4.24 2.26
CA ALA A 453 -14.32 -3.81 0.94
C ALA A 453 -13.64 -2.43 0.99
N GLU A 454 -12.73 -2.21 0.04
CA GLU A 454 -12.09 -0.93 -0.25
C GLU A 454 -12.38 -0.57 -1.70
N ALA A 455 -12.83 0.66 -1.94
CA ALA A 455 -13.04 1.17 -3.28
C ALA A 455 -11.72 1.32 -4.04
N ALA A 456 -11.68 0.88 -5.30
CA ALA A 456 -10.48 0.95 -6.14
C ALA A 456 -10.04 2.40 -6.43
N ARG A 457 -10.99 3.33 -6.39
CA ARG A 457 -10.78 4.78 -6.56
C ARG A 457 -11.69 5.53 -5.58
N PRO A 458 -11.31 6.74 -5.15
CA PRO A 458 -12.11 7.56 -4.24
C PRO A 458 -13.25 8.29 -4.96
N ASP A 459 -13.97 7.59 -5.85
CA ASP A 459 -15.12 8.10 -6.58
C ASP A 459 -16.39 7.33 -6.23
N VAL A 460 -17.53 7.91 -6.59
CA VAL A 460 -18.84 7.37 -6.23
C VAL A 460 -19.07 5.98 -6.83
N ASP A 461 -18.73 5.78 -8.09
CA ASP A 461 -18.97 4.53 -8.83
C ASP A 461 -18.16 3.37 -8.25
N ALA A 462 -16.89 3.60 -7.94
CA ALA A 462 -16.01 2.58 -7.36
C ALA A 462 -16.46 2.18 -5.95
N VAL A 463 -17.00 3.12 -5.16
CA VAL A 463 -17.56 2.82 -3.85
C VAL A 463 -18.87 2.04 -3.98
N VAL A 464 -19.76 2.41 -4.91
CA VAL A 464 -20.98 1.65 -5.19
C VAL A 464 -20.65 0.22 -5.62
N ALA A 465 -19.66 0.05 -6.51
CA ALA A 465 -19.19 -1.28 -6.92
C ALA A 465 -18.64 -2.10 -5.74
N ALA A 466 -17.88 -1.47 -4.83
CA ALA A 466 -17.37 -2.12 -3.63
C ALA A 466 -18.49 -2.53 -2.66
N VAL A 467 -19.51 -1.68 -2.49
CA VAL A 467 -20.72 -1.99 -1.70
C VAL A 467 -21.46 -3.19 -2.29
N LEU A 468 -21.77 -3.17 -3.58
CA LEU A 468 -22.47 -4.26 -4.25
C LEU A 468 -21.68 -5.57 -4.24
N GLY A 469 -20.34 -5.49 -4.39
CA GLY A 469 -19.45 -6.64 -4.30
C GLY A 469 -19.36 -7.23 -2.88
N SER A 470 -19.55 -6.41 -1.84
CA SER A 470 -19.56 -6.87 -0.45
C SER A 470 -20.89 -7.48 0.01
N ALA A 471 -21.98 -7.22 -0.71
CA ALA A 471 -23.32 -7.71 -0.41
C ALA A 471 -23.67 -9.07 -1.05
N ARG A 472 -22.79 -9.60 -1.91
CA ARG A 472 -22.89 -10.93 -2.56
C ARG A 472 -22.02 -11.94 -1.84
#